data_AF-A0A3N5HJA7-F1
#
_entry.id   AF-A0A3N5HJA7-F1
#
_cell.length_a   1.000
_cell.length_b   1.000
_cell.length_c   1.000
_cell.angle_alpha   90.00
_cell.angle_beta   90.00
_cell.angle_gamma   90.00
#
_symmetry.space_group_name_H-M   'P 1'
#
loop_
_entity.id
_entity.type
_entity.pdbx_description
1 polymer ?
#
loop_
_entity_poly.entity_id
_entity_poly.type
_entity_poly.pdbx_seq_one_letter_code
_entity_poly.pdbx_strand_id
1 'polypeptide(L)'
;MNRPILITAALLLLFSTAIEGYAVIPRRPVRVALVADGPWDRNGEVLEMLNKSIHDVFGTTPAVVVAPGYLFTGDWTLAGVRAVNDLLLADTTVDMILAFGVIASHDIATRGPLPKPVIAPVVVDAAAQHIPMVNGTSGVKNLSYLVYPQTFVRDIEFFKEFVNIRTIVNLTSEPYNRVLPRDPA
;
A
#
# COMPACT_ATOMS: atom_id res chain seq x y z
N MET A 1 -52.75 0.02 44.06
CA MET A 1 -52.45 1.15 43.16
C MET A 1 -51.03 0.94 42.64
N ASN A 2 -50.90 0.15 41.56
CA ASN A 2 -49.71 -0.64 41.20
C ASN A 2 -48.81 0.10 40.21
N ARG A 3 -48.16 1.19 40.65
CA ARG A 3 -47.28 2.00 39.79
C ARG A 3 -45.83 1.50 39.60
N PRO A 4 -45.24 0.55 40.38
CA PRO A 4 -43.85 0.17 40.14
C PRO A 4 -43.67 -0.86 39.01
N ILE A 5 -44.69 -1.65 38.67
CA ILE A 5 -44.57 -2.73 37.66
C ILE A 5 -44.57 -2.20 36.23
N LEU A 6 -45.28 -1.08 35.98
CA LEU A 6 -45.34 -0.47 34.64
C LEU A 6 -44.03 0.19 34.21
N ILE A 7 -43.24 0.72 35.16
CA ILE A 7 -41.98 1.41 34.87
C ILE A 7 -40.87 0.40 34.55
N THR A 8 -40.84 -0.74 35.25
CA THR A 8 -39.86 -1.82 34.99
C THR A 8 -40.12 -2.49 33.64
N ALA A 9 -41.38 -2.66 33.24
CA ALA A 9 -41.73 -3.23 31.94
C ALA A 9 -41.34 -2.28 30.77
N ALA A 10 -41.48 -0.96 30.94
CA ALA A 10 -41.10 0.02 29.93
C ALA A 10 -39.57 0.12 29.73
N LEU A 11 -38.78 -0.01 30.80
CA LEU A 11 -37.31 -0.02 30.71
C LEU A 11 -36.75 -1.30 30.08
N LEU A 12 -37.40 -2.45 30.27
CA LEU A 12 -37.02 -3.72 29.63
C LEU A 12 -37.37 -3.75 28.12
N LEU A 13 -38.43 -3.05 27.71
CA LEU A 13 -38.78 -2.88 26.30
C LEU A 13 -37.84 -1.93 25.55
N LEU A 14 -37.25 -0.94 26.23
CA LEU A 14 -36.27 -0.02 25.65
C LEU A 14 -34.87 -0.63 25.45
N PHE A 15 -34.54 -1.72 26.15
CA PHE A 15 -33.29 -2.47 25.94
C PHE A 15 -33.40 -3.56 24.85
N SER A 16 -34.62 -3.93 24.45
CA SER A 16 -34.85 -4.97 23.43
C SER A 16 -34.62 -4.47 21.99
N THR A 17 -34.75 -3.16 21.75
CA THR A 17 -34.63 -2.58 20.40
C THR A 17 -33.22 -2.10 20.03
N ALA A 18 -32.21 -2.31 20.89
CA ALA A 18 -30.83 -1.89 20.63
C ALA A 18 -29.91 -3.03 20.14
N ILE A 19 -30.46 -4.21 19.84
CA ILE A 19 -29.79 -5.21 19.01
C ILE A 19 -30.39 -5.11 17.61
N GLU A 20 -30.35 -3.92 17.02
CA GLU A 20 -30.18 -3.86 15.57
C GLU A 20 -28.81 -4.47 15.32
N GLY A 21 -28.80 -5.78 15.09
CA GLY A 21 -27.63 -6.45 14.54
C GLY A 21 -27.17 -5.58 13.39
N TYR A 22 -25.93 -5.10 13.45
CA TYR A 22 -25.26 -4.54 12.28
C TYR A 22 -25.41 -5.61 11.20
N ALA A 23 -26.39 -5.45 10.33
CA ALA A 23 -26.50 -6.25 9.14
C ALA A 23 -25.17 -6.02 8.45
N VAL A 24 -24.32 -7.04 8.42
CA VAL A 24 -23.11 -7.04 7.61
C VAL A 24 -23.64 -6.98 6.19
N ILE A 25 -23.83 -5.77 5.67
CA ILE A 25 -24.10 -5.55 4.25
C ILE A 25 -22.95 -6.26 3.56
N PRO A 26 -23.20 -7.32 2.76
CA PRO A 26 -22.12 -8.00 2.06
C PRO A 26 -21.47 -6.98 1.15
N ARG A 27 -20.32 -6.45 1.56
CA ARG A 27 -19.55 -5.53 0.73
C ARG A 27 -19.06 -6.35 -0.44
N ARG A 28 -19.37 -5.92 -1.67
CA ARG A 28 -18.77 -6.48 -2.87
C ARG A 28 -17.26 -6.57 -2.65
N PRO A 29 -16.59 -7.69 -3.02
CA PRO A 29 -15.16 -7.82 -2.81
C PRO A 29 -14.41 -6.69 -3.52
N VAL A 30 -13.47 -6.07 -2.82
CA VAL A 30 -12.57 -5.02 -3.32
C VAL A 30 -11.56 -5.66 -4.25
N ARG A 31 -11.55 -5.27 -5.52
CA ARG A 31 -10.63 -5.78 -6.53
C ARG A 31 -9.35 -4.95 -6.51
N VAL A 32 -8.24 -5.60 -6.18
CA VAL A 32 -6.94 -4.95 -6.02
C VAL A 32 -6.02 -5.40 -7.15
N ALA A 33 -5.51 -4.43 -7.92
CA ALA A 33 -4.48 -4.66 -8.92
C ALA A 33 -3.08 -4.56 -8.29
N LEU A 34 -2.19 -5.48 -8.66
CA LEU A 34 -0.80 -5.51 -8.24
C LEU A 34 0.08 -5.07 -9.41
N VAL A 35 0.95 -4.07 -9.20
CA VAL A 35 1.89 -3.59 -10.22
C VAL A 35 3.33 -3.92 -9.82
N ALA A 36 4.01 -4.72 -10.63
CA ALA A 36 5.43 -4.99 -10.51
C ALA A 36 6.23 -4.21 -11.57
N ASP A 37 7.49 -3.91 -11.28
CA ASP A 37 8.33 -3.09 -12.16
C ASP A 37 8.63 -3.75 -13.50
N GLY A 38 8.71 -5.09 -13.52
CA GLY A 38 8.89 -5.85 -14.74
C GLY A 38 8.76 -7.36 -14.55
N PRO A 39 9.02 -8.15 -15.61
CA PRO A 39 8.98 -9.60 -15.55
C PRO A 39 10.04 -10.13 -14.59
N TRP A 40 9.62 -10.99 -13.66
CA TRP A 40 10.50 -11.69 -12.74
C TRP A 40 9.88 -13.03 -12.37
N ASP A 41 10.69 -14.09 -12.33
CA ASP A 41 10.24 -15.47 -12.05
C ASP A 41 9.52 -15.59 -10.70
N ARG A 42 9.81 -14.70 -9.75
CA ARG A 42 9.23 -14.71 -8.41
C ARG A 42 7.99 -13.82 -8.24
N ASN A 43 7.52 -13.15 -9.29
CA ASN A 43 6.29 -12.35 -9.20
C ASN A 43 5.07 -13.20 -8.79
N GLY A 44 5.01 -14.46 -9.24
CA GLY A 44 3.98 -15.41 -8.81
C GLY A 44 4.05 -15.70 -7.30
N GLU A 45 5.24 -15.98 -6.78
CA GLU A 45 5.45 -16.21 -5.33
C GLU A 45 5.04 -15.00 -4.50
N VAL A 46 5.38 -13.79 -4.96
CA VAL A 46 4.98 -12.53 -4.30
C VAL A 46 3.46 -12.41 -4.23
N LEU A 47 2.77 -12.70 -5.34
CA LEU A 47 1.31 -12.67 -5.38
C LEU A 47 0.70 -13.70 -4.42
N GLU A 48 1.26 -14.91 -4.34
CA GLU A 48 0.82 -15.94 -3.41
C GLU A 48 1.03 -15.52 -1.95
N MET A 49 2.20 -14.96 -1.62
CA MET A 49 2.50 -14.44 -0.28
C MET A 49 1.55 -13.30 0.12
N LEU A 50 1.22 -12.40 -0.82
CA LEU A 50 0.27 -11.33 -0.59
C LEU A 50 -1.14 -11.89 -0.34
N ASN A 51 -1.60 -12.82 -1.17
CA ASN A 51 -2.90 -13.46 -1.00
C ASN A 51 -2.99 -14.20 0.33
N LYS A 52 -1.92 -14.89 0.74
CA LYS A 52 -1.81 -15.50 2.06
C LYS A 52 -1.91 -14.45 3.17
N SER A 53 -1.20 -13.33 3.06
CA SER A 53 -1.22 -12.26 4.07
C SER A 53 -2.61 -11.62 4.19
N ILE A 54 -3.28 -11.38 3.06
CA ILE A 54 -4.66 -10.88 3.03
C ILE A 54 -5.59 -11.87 3.72
N HIS A 55 -5.46 -13.16 3.42
CA HIS A 55 -6.25 -14.20 4.08
C HIS A 55 -5.97 -14.29 5.59
N ASP A 56 -4.71 -14.20 6.01
CA ASP A 56 -4.32 -14.30 7.42
C ASP A 56 -4.85 -13.10 8.23
N VAL A 57 -4.96 -11.91 7.61
CA VAL A 57 -5.47 -10.68 8.25
C VAL A 57 -7.01 -10.59 8.21
N PHE A 58 -7.64 -10.93 7.09
CA PHE A 58 -9.07 -10.72 6.86
C PHE A 58 -9.92 -12.01 6.96
N GLY A 59 -9.29 -13.18 7.11
CA GLY A 59 -9.94 -14.48 7.19
C GLY A 59 -10.46 -15.00 5.85
N THR A 60 -11.38 -15.96 5.92
CA THR A 60 -11.88 -16.76 4.77
C THR A 60 -13.03 -16.12 3.98
N THR A 61 -13.58 -14.99 4.44
CA THR A 61 -14.70 -14.30 3.77
C THR A 61 -14.15 -13.09 3.00
N PRO A 62 -14.00 -13.14 1.66
CA PRO A 62 -13.17 -12.15 1.00
C PRO A 62 -13.92 -10.83 0.82
N ALA A 63 -13.58 -9.84 1.64
CA ALA A 63 -13.81 -8.44 1.33
C ALA A 63 -12.78 -7.91 0.31
N VAL A 64 -11.72 -8.67 0.00
CA VAL A 64 -10.61 -8.27 -0.88
C VAL A 64 -10.25 -9.42 -1.84
N VAL A 65 -10.02 -9.12 -3.12
CA VAL A 65 -9.64 -10.07 -4.17
C VAL A 65 -8.42 -9.55 -4.92
N VAL A 66 -7.34 -10.32 -4.89
CA VAL A 66 -6.15 -10.17 -5.76
C VAL A 66 -6.02 -11.43 -6.61
N ALA A 67 -6.72 -11.49 -7.74
CA ALA A 67 -6.68 -12.67 -8.59
C ALA A 67 -5.44 -12.66 -9.52
N PRO A 68 -4.99 -13.81 -10.06
CA PRO A 68 -3.83 -13.87 -10.97
C PRO A 68 -3.91 -12.91 -12.17
N GLY A 69 -5.12 -12.67 -12.71
CA GLY A 69 -5.35 -11.68 -13.77
C GLY A 69 -5.23 -10.21 -13.33
N TYR A 70 -4.89 -9.95 -12.07
CA TYR A 70 -4.70 -8.62 -11.49
C TYR A 70 -3.22 -8.32 -11.21
N LEU A 71 -2.29 -9.19 -11.58
CA LEU A 71 -0.86 -8.88 -11.62
C LEU A 71 -0.50 -8.26 -12.97
N PHE A 72 -0.02 -7.03 -12.92
CA PHE A 72 0.46 -6.28 -14.08
C PHE A 72 1.95 -6.00 -13.90
N THR A 73 2.70 -6.16 -14.98
CA THR A 73 4.17 -5.96 -14.99
C THR A 73 4.51 -4.84 -15.96
N GLY A 74 5.36 -3.90 -15.53
CA GLY A 74 6.06 -3.00 -16.44
C GLY A 74 7.14 -3.74 -17.26
N ASP A 75 8.12 -2.98 -17.73
CA ASP A 75 9.25 -3.47 -18.54
C ASP A 75 10.61 -3.08 -17.92
N TRP A 76 10.63 -2.88 -16.60
CA TRP A 76 11.75 -2.33 -15.83
C TRP A 76 12.09 -0.87 -16.16
N THR A 77 11.24 -0.16 -16.91
CA THR A 77 11.39 1.27 -17.16
C THR A 77 10.31 2.09 -16.48
N LEU A 78 10.62 3.35 -16.18
CA LEU A 78 9.64 4.30 -15.67
C LEU A 78 8.48 4.50 -16.65
N ALA A 79 8.75 4.49 -17.96
CA ALA A 79 7.73 4.67 -18.98
C ALA A 79 6.75 3.49 -19.03
N GLY A 80 7.25 2.24 -19.01
CA GLY A 80 6.40 1.06 -19.00
C GLY A 80 5.57 0.94 -17.73
N VAL A 81 6.17 1.22 -16.57
CA VAL A 81 5.44 1.26 -15.30
C VAL A 81 4.37 2.36 -15.28
N ARG A 82 4.67 3.56 -15.80
CA ARG A 82 3.69 4.65 -15.94
C ARG A 82 2.50 4.24 -16.77
N ALA A 83 2.74 3.59 -17.91
CA ALA A 83 1.66 3.12 -18.77
C ALA A 83 0.74 2.13 -18.04
N VAL A 84 1.30 1.22 -17.24
CA VAL A 84 0.51 0.29 -16.41
C VAL A 84 -0.28 1.03 -15.33
N ASN A 85 0.36 1.93 -14.59
CA ASN A 85 -0.31 2.73 -13.55
C ASN A 85 -1.46 3.57 -14.13
N ASP A 86 -1.24 4.24 -15.27
CA ASP A 86 -2.24 5.08 -15.92
C ASP A 86 -3.46 4.26 -16.39
N LEU A 87 -3.20 3.08 -16.98
CA LEU A 87 -4.26 2.13 -17.36
C LEU A 87 -5.13 1.76 -16.15
N LEU A 88 -4.51 1.37 -15.04
CA LEU A 88 -5.22 0.89 -13.85
C LEU A 88 -5.93 2.01 -13.09
N LEU A 89 -5.39 3.23 -13.10
CA LEU A 89 -6.06 4.40 -12.52
C LEU A 89 -7.34 4.75 -13.28
N ALA A 90 -7.38 4.53 -14.60
CA ALA A 90 -8.56 4.73 -15.44
C ALA A 90 -9.55 3.55 -15.41
N ASP A 91 -9.09 2.33 -15.10
CA ASP A 91 -9.91 1.12 -15.17
C ASP A 91 -10.99 1.04 -14.06
N THR A 92 -12.26 1.21 -14.41
CA THR A 92 -13.39 1.10 -13.45
C THR A 92 -13.60 -0.32 -12.89
N THR A 93 -12.90 -1.31 -13.45
CA THR A 93 -12.89 -2.69 -12.96
C THR A 93 -11.86 -2.97 -11.87
N VAL A 94 -11.04 -1.97 -11.53
CA VAL A 94 -10.09 -2.02 -10.41
C VAL A 94 -10.52 -1.02 -9.35
N ASP A 95 -10.75 -1.52 -8.13
CA ASP A 95 -11.21 -0.69 -7.01
C ASP A 95 -10.03 -0.04 -6.27
N MET A 96 -8.85 -0.67 -6.31
CA MET A 96 -7.62 -0.23 -5.64
C MET A 96 -6.36 -0.75 -6.33
N ILE A 97 -5.25 -0.02 -6.22
CA ILE A 97 -3.94 -0.43 -6.77
C ILE A 97 -2.93 -0.63 -5.64
N LEU A 98 -2.13 -1.69 -5.74
CA LEU A 98 -0.92 -1.91 -4.96
C LEU A 98 0.29 -1.83 -5.90
N ALA A 99 0.98 -0.69 -5.89
CA ALA A 99 2.12 -0.40 -6.75
C ALA A 99 3.41 -1.03 -6.18
N PHE A 100 3.46 -2.35 -6.16
CA PHE A 100 4.41 -3.15 -5.38
C PHE A 100 5.87 -3.10 -5.84
N GLY A 101 6.15 -2.70 -7.09
CA GLY A 101 7.52 -2.45 -7.53
C GLY A 101 8.13 -1.16 -6.96
N VAL A 102 9.46 -1.06 -6.96
CA VAL A 102 10.21 0.16 -6.57
C VAL A 102 9.91 1.31 -7.52
N ILE A 103 9.97 1.06 -8.83
CA ILE A 103 9.66 2.06 -9.87
C ILE A 103 8.16 2.39 -9.82
N ALA A 104 7.30 1.39 -9.64
CA ALA A 104 5.85 1.58 -9.50
C ALA A 104 5.48 2.41 -8.29
N SER A 105 6.07 2.11 -7.13
CA SER A 105 5.91 2.88 -5.91
C SER A 105 6.43 4.30 -6.09
N HIS A 106 7.62 4.49 -6.68
CA HIS A 106 8.19 5.81 -6.94
C HIS A 106 7.30 6.68 -7.85
N ASP A 107 6.83 6.12 -8.96
CA ASP A 107 5.95 6.83 -9.88
C ASP A 107 4.65 7.26 -9.20
N ILE A 108 3.99 6.37 -8.46
CA ILE A 108 2.76 6.71 -7.74
C ILE A 108 3.01 7.71 -6.61
N ALA A 109 4.10 7.55 -5.84
CA ALA A 109 4.41 8.37 -4.68
C ALA A 109 4.77 9.82 -5.02
N THR A 110 5.17 10.08 -6.27
CA THR A 110 5.51 11.41 -6.78
C THR A 110 4.37 12.10 -7.54
N ARG A 111 3.19 11.46 -7.62
CA ARG A 111 1.99 12.04 -8.24
C ARG A 111 1.18 12.89 -7.26
N GLY A 112 0.27 13.68 -7.83
CA GLY A 112 -0.78 14.38 -7.10
C GLY A 112 -1.98 13.50 -6.74
N PRO A 113 -3.13 14.10 -6.41
CA PRO A 113 -4.36 13.39 -6.04
C PRO A 113 -4.76 12.29 -7.03
N LEU A 114 -5.12 11.12 -6.52
CA LEU A 114 -5.46 9.95 -7.33
C LEU A 114 -6.99 9.69 -7.37
N PRO A 115 -7.55 9.18 -8.48
CA PRO A 115 -8.98 8.93 -8.62
C PRO A 115 -9.51 7.78 -7.74
N LYS A 116 -8.64 6.86 -7.30
CA LYS A 116 -8.96 5.70 -6.48
C LYS A 116 -7.84 5.40 -5.50
N PRO A 117 -8.08 4.64 -4.41
CA PRO A 117 -7.05 4.27 -3.44
C PRO A 117 -5.86 3.55 -4.09
N VAL A 118 -4.65 4.01 -3.75
CA VAL A 118 -3.39 3.37 -4.15
C VAL A 118 -2.46 3.27 -2.95
N ILE A 119 -1.82 2.10 -2.80
CA ILE A 119 -0.72 1.88 -1.86
C ILE A 119 0.58 1.69 -2.65
N ALA A 120 1.62 2.45 -2.30
CA ALA A 120 2.99 2.30 -2.80
C ALA A 120 3.89 1.77 -1.67
N PRO A 121 4.00 0.44 -1.49
CA PRO A 121 4.61 -0.15 -0.31
C PRO A 121 6.14 -0.22 -0.36
N VAL A 122 6.77 0.12 -1.49
CA VAL A 122 8.22 -0.03 -1.69
C VAL A 122 8.85 1.33 -1.99
N VAL A 123 8.84 2.20 -0.98
CA VAL A 123 9.63 3.44 -0.97
C VAL A 123 10.99 3.13 -0.34
N VAL A 124 12.06 3.40 -1.08
CA VAL A 124 13.44 3.11 -0.66
C VAL A 124 13.96 4.20 0.27
N ASP A 125 13.83 5.45 -0.14
CA ASP A 125 14.20 6.61 0.65
C ASP A 125 13.31 7.79 0.22
N ALA A 126 12.38 8.18 1.09
CA ALA A 126 11.41 9.22 0.74
C ALA A 126 12.07 10.58 0.49
N ALA A 127 13.16 10.90 1.21
CA ALA A 127 13.86 12.16 1.04
C ALA A 127 14.60 12.19 -0.29
N ALA A 128 15.43 11.17 -0.57
CA ALA A 128 16.16 11.08 -1.83
C ALA A 128 15.22 10.96 -3.05
N GLN A 129 14.08 10.29 -2.89
CA GLN A 129 13.07 10.16 -3.95
C GLN A 129 12.15 11.38 -4.10
N HIS A 130 12.33 12.43 -3.28
CA HIS A 130 11.47 13.63 -3.25
C HIS A 130 9.99 13.31 -3.03
N ILE A 131 9.69 12.29 -2.24
CA ILE A 131 8.33 11.85 -1.92
C ILE A 131 7.80 12.74 -0.78
N PRO A 132 6.61 13.35 -0.92
CA PRO A 132 6.06 14.24 0.10
C PRO A 132 5.83 13.50 1.43
N MET A 133 6.10 14.15 2.55
CA MET A 133 5.77 13.61 3.88
C MET A 133 5.14 14.73 4.70
N VAL A 134 3.80 14.74 4.79
CA VAL A 134 3.04 15.78 5.49
C VAL A 134 2.49 15.19 6.78
N ASN A 135 3.08 15.58 7.92
CA ASN A 135 2.67 15.13 9.25
C ASN A 135 2.56 13.60 9.39
N GLY A 136 3.53 12.86 8.82
CA GLY A 136 3.54 11.40 8.84
C GLY A 136 2.56 10.73 7.86
N THR A 137 1.97 11.51 6.95
CA THR A 137 1.07 11.02 5.89
C THR A 137 1.60 11.42 4.52
N SER A 138 0.95 10.94 3.46
CA SER A 138 1.28 11.37 2.10
C SER A 138 0.92 12.83 1.81
N GLY A 139 -0.08 13.38 2.50
CA GLY A 139 -0.71 14.64 2.12
C GLY A 139 -1.47 14.59 0.78
N VAL A 140 -1.58 13.41 0.15
CA VAL A 140 -2.19 13.22 -1.17
C VAL A 140 -3.45 12.36 -1.06
N LYS A 141 -4.55 12.86 -1.61
CA LYS A 141 -5.82 12.13 -1.61
C LYS A 141 -5.68 10.78 -2.31
N ASN A 142 -6.21 9.74 -1.65
CA ASN A 142 -6.24 8.36 -2.13
C ASN A 142 -4.84 7.72 -2.31
N LEU A 143 -3.82 8.23 -1.62
CA LEU A 143 -2.47 7.70 -1.70
C LEU A 143 -1.91 7.40 -0.30
N SER A 144 -1.40 6.19 -0.12
CA SER A 144 -0.57 5.81 1.02
C SER A 144 0.71 5.14 0.54
N TYR A 145 1.79 5.27 1.32
CA TYR A 145 3.04 4.56 1.08
C TYR A 145 3.68 4.14 2.39
N LEU A 146 4.46 3.06 2.32
CA LEU A 146 5.27 2.60 3.43
C LEU A 146 6.66 3.19 3.28
N VAL A 147 7.04 4.05 4.23
CA VAL A 147 8.38 4.64 4.31
C VAL A 147 9.07 4.03 5.52
N TYR A 148 10.25 3.45 5.31
CA TYR A 148 11.07 3.00 6.42
C TYR A 148 11.82 4.21 7.00
N PRO A 149 11.75 4.44 8.32
CA PRO A 149 12.38 5.62 8.95
C PRO A 149 13.92 5.53 9.01
N GLN A 150 14.50 4.42 8.56
CA GLN A 150 15.95 4.22 8.52
C GLN A 150 16.48 4.65 7.15
N THR A 151 17.25 5.72 7.13
CA THR A 151 17.95 6.18 5.93
C THR A 151 19.27 5.44 5.83
N PHE A 152 19.57 4.90 4.65
CA PHE A 152 20.86 4.29 4.31
C PHE A 152 22.07 5.15 4.71
N VAL A 153 21.92 6.47 4.66
CA VAL A 153 22.92 7.46 5.09
C VAL A 153 23.30 7.28 6.56
N ARG A 154 22.31 7.15 7.45
CA ARG A 154 22.54 7.01 8.89
C ARG A 154 23.29 5.72 9.22
N ASP A 155 22.96 4.62 8.53
CA ASP A 155 23.64 3.35 8.73
C ASP A 155 25.11 3.42 8.30
N ILE A 156 25.40 4.13 7.19
CA ILE A 156 26.77 4.40 6.76
C ILE A 156 27.51 5.28 7.76
N GLU A 157 26.89 6.35 8.26
CA GLU A 157 27.49 7.25 9.24
C GLU A 157 27.86 6.49 10.51
N PHE A 158 26.91 5.72 11.06
CA PHE A 158 27.15 4.87 12.22
C PHE A 158 28.28 3.88 11.96
N PHE A 159 28.30 3.22 10.80
CA PHE A 159 29.35 2.25 10.47
C PHE A 159 30.75 2.89 10.37
N LYS A 160 30.85 4.13 9.89
CA LYS A 160 32.10 4.92 9.84
C LYS A 160 32.64 5.29 11.22
N GLU A 161 31.82 5.29 12.26
CA GLU A 161 32.28 5.54 13.64
C GLU A 161 33.17 4.41 14.17
N PHE A 162 32.95 3.17 13.70
CA PHE A 162 33.67 1.98 14.18
C PHE A 162 34.78 1.52 13.23
N VAL A 163 34.69 1.87 11.94
CA VAL A 163 35.61 1.38 10.91
C VAL A 163 36.09 2.54 10.05
N ASN A 164 37.41 2.65 9.87
CA ASN A 164 38.01 3.64 8.98
C ASN A 164 37.84 3.26 7.50
N ILE A 165 36.64 3.50 6.96
CA ILE A 165 36.27 3.19 5.58
C ILE A 165 36.58 4.39 4.69
N ARG A 166 37.48 4.18 3.73
CA ARG A 166 37.86 5.19 2.75
C ARG A 166 36.95 5.21 1.52
N THR A 167 36.38 4.06 1.15
CA THR A 167 35.59 3.90 -0.06
C THR A 167 34.39 2.99 0.20
N ILE A 168 33.21 3.43 -0.21
CA ILE A 168 31.98 2.62 -0.22
C ILE A 168 31.55 2.48 -1.68
N VAL A 169 31.31 1.25 -2.12
CA VAL A 169 30.77 0.95 -3.44
C VAL A 169 29.33 0.49 -3.25
N ASN A 170 28.38 1.21 -3.84
CA ASN A 170 26.98 0.82 -3.87
C ASN A 170 26.72 -0.07 -5.08
N LEU A 171 26.35 -1.33 -4.85
CA LEU A 171 25.96 -2.28 -5.90
C LEU A 171 24.44 -2.36 -5.96
N THR A 172 23.87 -1.77 -7.00
CA THR A 172 22.43 -1.69 -7.23
C THR A 172 22.08 -2.15 -8.63
N SER A 173 20.84 -2.59 -8.82
CA SER A 173 20.37 -2.94 -10.16
C SER A 173 20.31 -1.70 -11.04
N GLU A 174 20.71 -1.87 -12.30
CA GLU A 174 20.71 -0.79 -13.28
C GLU A 174 19.35 -0.10 -13.45
N PRO A 175 18.20 -0.83 -13.53
CA PRO A 175 16.90 -0.19 -13.71
C PRO A 175 16.59 0.85 -12.64
N TYR A 176 16.86 0.55 -11.36
CA TYR A 176 16.60 1.48 -10.27
C TYR A 176 17.53 2.69 -10.32
N ASN A 177 18.80 2.51 -10.70
CA ASN A 177 19.76 3.61 -10.83
C ASN A 177 19.45 4.61 -11.94
N ARG A 178 18.64 4.22 -12.93
CA ARG A 178 18.18 5.08 -14.02
C ARG A 178 16.94 5.89 -13.65
N VAL A 179 16.15 5.40 -12.69
CA VAL A 179 14.87 6.00 -12.31
C VAL A 179 14.98 6.81 -11.03
N LEU A 180 15.61 6.24 -10.01
CA LEU A 180 15.66 6.86 -8.69
C LEU A 180 16.69 8.00 -8.67
N PRO A 181 16.37 9.14 -8.03
CA PRO A 181 17.35 10.20 -7.83
C PRO A 181 18.55 9.71 -7.03
N ARG A 182 19.72 10.28 -7.33
CA ARG A 182 21.01 9.85 -6.75
C ARG A 182 21.55 10.79 -5.69
N ASP A 183 20.94 11.96 -5.56
CA ASP A 183 21.43 12.99 -4.66
C ASP A 183 20.84 12.72 -3.26
N PRO A 184 21.69 12.59 -2.22
CA PRO A 184 21.20 12.72 -0.87
C PRO A 184 20.69 14.15 -0.69
N ALA A 185 19.44 14.29 -0.22
CA ALA A 185 18.91 15.57 0.23
C ALA A 185 19.68 16.10 1.45
#